data_AF-A0A7R9AYV5-F1
#
_entry.id   AF-A0A7R9AYV5-F1
#
_cell.length_a   1.000
_cell.length_b   1.000
_cell.length_c   1.000
_cell.angle_alpha   90.00
_cell.angle_beta   90.00
_cell.angle_gamma   90.00
#
_symmetry.space_group_name_H-M   'P 1'
#
loop_
_entity.id
_entity.type
_entity.pdbx_description
1 polymer ?
#
loop_
_entity_poly.entity_id
_entity_poly.type
_entity_poly.pdbx_seq_one_letter_code
_entity_poly.pdbx_strand_id
1 'polypeptide(L)'
;MEMTVQHYQQTTVQPPDGDRLPATTAEFVQAWRPLDICDRLQLLKKMGPAAMGHLLRVEIPVGILGEILQALLAFPPNTSDIVLVVGLLEALSEAKRFSLSLQFLSSVEKATGRQLMEKLNSSLQNRQQDLAEQGVTEWTVLELKNKYKV
;
A
#
# COMPACT_ATOMS: atom_id res chain seq x y z
N MET A 1 6.23 -57.16 15.93
CA MET A 1 7.48 -56.45 16.22
C MET A 1 7.59 -55.36 15.18
N GLU A 2 7.55 -54.12 15.68
CA GLU A 2 7.91 -52.83 15.08
C GLU A 2 7.22 -52.30 13.81
N MET A 3 6.53 -51.18 14.06
CA MET A 3 6.08 -50.14 13.14
C MET A 3 7.27 -49.45 12.46
N THR A 4 7.17 -49.14 11.18
CA THR A 4 7.73 -47.89 10.62
C THR A 4 6.79 -47.33 9.57
N VAL A 5 5.88 -46.46 10.01
CA VAL A 5 5.10 -45.60 9.11
C VAL A 5 6.01 -44.43 8.76
N GLN A 6 6.63 -44.47 7.58
CA GLN A 6 7.42 -43.35 7.08
C GLN A 6 6.46 -42.24 6.64
N HIS A 7 6.37 -41.19 7.48
CA HIS A 7 5.79 -39.91 7.11
C HIS A 7 6.68 -39.28 6.03
N TYR A 8 6.35 -39.50 4.76
CA TYR A 8 6.83 -38.63 3.69
C TYR A 8 6.11 -37.30 3.83
N GLN A 9 6.85 -36.29 4.30
CA GLN A 9 6.39 -34.93 4.25
C GLN A 9 6.07 -34.59 2.80
N GLN A 10 4.81 -34.28 2.57
CA GLN A 10 4.29 -33.85 1.30
C GLN A 10 4.91 -32.47 1.01
N THR A 11 6.02 -32.45 0.30
CA THR A 11 6.55 -31.22 -0.30
C THR A 11 5.50 -30.75 -1.29
N THR A 12 4.62 -29.84 -0.87
CA THR A 12 3.75 -29.12 -1.77
C THR A 12 4.64 -28.26 -2.64
N VAL A 13 4.95 -28.77 -3.83
CA VAL A 13 5.46 -27.98 -4.94
C VAL A 13 4.36 -26.95 -5.22
N GLN A 14 4.51 -25.74 -4.68
CA GLN A 14 3.65 -24.63 -5.06
C GLN A 14 3.85 -24.39 -6.55
N PRO A 15 2.77 -24.25 -7.33
CA PRO A 15 2.89 -23.84 -8.72
C PRO A 15 3.63 -22.49 -8.78
N PRO A 16 4.26 -22.13 -9.90
CA PRO A 16 4.81 -20.78 -10.06
C PRO A 16 3.67 -19.78 -9.83
N ASP A 17 3.69 -19.13 -8.66
CA ASP A 17 2.66 -18.21 -8.17
C ASP A 17 2.67 -16.93 -9.02
N GLY A 18 2.06 -17.01 -10.20
CA GLY A 18 1.85 -15.85 -11.07
C GLY A 18 0.69 -14.95 -10.64
N ASP A 19 -0.22 -15.46 -9.78
CA ASP A 19 -1.50 -14.80 -9.48
C ASP A 19 -1.88 -14.76 -7.98
N ARG A 20 -1.12 -15.38 -7.09
CA ARG A 20 -1.45 -15.35 -5.66
C ARG A 20 -0.98 -14.04 -5.03
N LEU A 21 -1.92 -13.29 -4.44
CA LEU A 21 -1.58 -12.09 -3.68
C LEU A 21 -0.93 -12.44 -2.34
N PRO A 22 0.03 -11.62 -1.87
CA PRO A 22 0.64 -11.81 -0.55
C PRO A 22 -0.39 -11.80 0.56
N ALA A 23 -0.35 -12.81 1.43
CA ALA A 23 -1.23 -12.93 2.59
C ALA A 23 -0.52 -12.55 3.90
N THR A 24 0.83 -12.52 3.89
CA THR A 24 1.63 -12.12 5.05
C THR A 24 2.59 -10.98 4.70
N THR A 25 2.99 -10.19 5.70
CA THR A 25 3.94 -9.08 5.52
C THR A 25 5.27 -9.56 4.91
N ALA A 26 5.72 -10.78 5.27
CA ALA A 26 6.94 -11.36 4.71
C ALA A 26 6.80 -11.71 3.23
N GLU A 27 5.69 -12.35 2.84
CA GLU A 27 5.38 -12.63 1.43
C GLU A 27 5.28 -11.31 0.63
N PHE A 28 4.68 -10.28 1.22
CA PHE A 28 4.56 -8.98 0.56
C PHE A 28 5.93 -8.37 0.33
N VAL A 29 6.80 -8.33 1.33
CA VAL A 29 8.16 -7.78 1.16
C VAL A 29 8.93 -8.59 0.12
N GLN A 30 8.84 -9.92 0.12
CA GLN A 30 9.49 -10.76 -0.87
C GLN A 30 9.00 -10.46 -2.30
N ALA A 31 7.68 -10.34 -2.49
CA ALA A 31 7.09 -9.99 -3.78
C ALA A 31 7.38 -8.54 -4.19
N TRP A 32 7.53 -7.62 -3.24
CA TRP A 32 7.69 -6.17 -3.46
C TRP A 32 9.09 -5.77 -3.90
N ARG A 33 10.14 -6.42 -3.37
CA ARG A 33 11.54 -6.05 -3.60
C ARG A 33 11.98 -6.01 -5.07
N PRO A 34 11.64 -6.99 -5.93
CA PRO A 34 12.10 -6.98 -7.32
C PRO A 34 11.29 -6.03 -8.22
N LEU A 35 10.15 -5.51 -7.76
CA LEU A 35 9.23 -4.74 -8.59
C LEU A 35 9.75 -3.32 -8.82
N ASP A 36 9.56 -2.84 -10.04
CA ASP A 36 9.72 -1.43 -10.36
C ASP A 36 8.52 -0.59 -9.89
N ILE A 37 8.55 0.72 -10.14
CA ILE A 37 7.49 1.64 -9.69
C ILE A 37 6.13 1.28 -10.29
N CYS A 38 6.08 0.88 -11.57
CA CYS A 38 4.84 0.55 -12.25
C CYS A 38 4.24 -0.73 -11.68
N ASP A 39 5.06 -1.77 -11.51
CA ASP A 39 4.63 -3.06 -10.98
C ASP A 39 4.24 -2.97 -9.49
N ARG A 40 4.93 -2.14 -8.71
CA ARG A 40 4.54 -1.83 -7.32
C ARG A 40 3.16 -1.20 -7.27
N LEU A 41 2.89 -0.22 -8.12
CA LEU A 41 1.58 0.39 -8.20
C LEU A 41 0.52 -0.66 -8.55
N GLN A 42 0.77 -1.51 -9.55
CA GLN A 42 -0.16 -2.59 -9.92
C GLN A 42 -0.41 -3.58 -8.78
N LEU A 43 0.62 -3.97 -8.03
CA LEU A 43 0.46 -4.83 -6.86
C LEU A 43 -0.44 -4.16 -5.81
N LEU A 44 -0.23 -2.86 -5.51
CA LEU A 44 -1.10 -2.10 -4.62
C LEU A 44 -2.55 -2.04 -5.13
N LYS A 45 -2.76 -1.89 -6.45
CA LYS A 45 -4.12 -1.93 -7.05
C LYS A 45 -4.78 -3.29 -6.85
N LYS A 46 -4.05 -4.38 -7.08
CA LYS A 46 -4.58 -5.75 -6.92
C LYS A 46 -4.92 -6.07 -5.47
N MET A 47 -4.10 -5.62 -4.52
CA MET A 47 -4.36 -5.84 -3.09
C MET A 47 -5.49 -4.94 -2.56
N GLY A 48 -5.49 -3.67 -2.94
CA GLY A 48 -6.48 -2.69 -2.51
C GLY A 48 -6.38 -2.30 -1.03
N PRO A 49 -7.18 -1.31 -0.59
CA PRO A 49 -7.09 -0.72 0.76
C PRO A 49 -7.28 -1.72 1.89
N ALA A 50 -8.31 -2.56 1.80
CA ALA A 50 -8.67 -3.49 2.86
C ALA A 50 -7.58 -4.55 3.11
N ALA A 51 -7.05 -5.17 2.05
CA ALA A 51 -6.01 -6.19 2.19
C ALA A 51 -4.70 -5.55 2.68
N MET A 52 -4.32 -4.38 2.15
CA MET A 52 -3.13 -3.66 2.58
C MET A 52 -3.21 -3.23 4.05
N GLY A 53 -4.37 -2.71 4.48
CA GLY A 53 -4.62 -2.34 5.86
C GLY A 53 -4.54 -3.54 6.81
N HIS A 54 -5.09 -4.69 6.42
CA HIS A 54 -4.98 -5.92 7.20
C HIS A 54 -3.54 -6.43 7.29
N LEU A 55 -2.86 -6.49 6.14
CA LEU A 55 -1.50 -7.00 6.00
C LEU A 55 -0.47 -6.20 6.82
N LEU A 56 -0.62 -4.88 6.87
CA LEU A 56 0.30 -3.95 7.53
C LEU A 56 -0.24 -3.39 8.86
N ARG A 57 -1.36 -3.95 9.36
CA ARG A 57 -2.07 -3.46 10.56
C ARG A 57 -1.19 -3.34 11.79
N VAL A 58 -0.32 -4.33 11.99
CA VAL A 58 0.57 -4.37 13.17
C VAL A 58 1.72 -3.39 12.99
N GLU A 59 2.37 -3.44 11.83
CA GLU A 59 3.57 -2.68 11.53
C GLU A 59 3.77 -2.59 10.02
N ILE A 60 4.24 -1.43 9.56
CA ILE A 60 4.79 -1.26 8.21
C ILE A 60 6.31 -1.44 8.33
N PRO A 61 6.92 -2.43 7.65
CA PRO A 61 8.36 -2.64 7.72
C PRO A 61 9.15 -1.39 7.32
N VAL A 62 10.31 -1.19 7.94
CA VAL A 62 11.16 -0.03 7.68
C VAL A 62 11.54 0.03 6.20
N GLY A 63 11.47 1.23 5.62
CA GLY A 63 11.71 1.51 4.20
C GLY A 63 10.51 1.24 3.28
N ILE A 64 9.57 0.39 3.67
CA ILE A 64 8.42 0.05 2.82
C ILE A 64 7.45 1.22 2.68
N LEU A 65 7.24 2.03 3.72
CA LEU A 65 6.30 3.16 3.64
C LEU A 65 6.73 4.18 2.58
N GLY A 66 8.01 4.55 2.53
CA GLY A 66 8.53 5.49 1.53
C GLY A 66 8.44 4.94 0.12
N GLU A 67 8.76 3.65 -0.06
CA GLU A 67 8.60 2.96 -1.34
C GLU A 67 7.13 2.92 -1.80
N ILE A 68 6.18 2.72 -0.90
CA ILE A 68 4.74 2.78 -1.19
C ILE A 68 4.35 4.20 -1.62
N LEU A 69 4.77 5.23 -0.89
CA LEU A 69 4.48 6.63 -1.26
C LEU A 69 5.00 6.96 -2.66
N GLN A 70 6.18 6.47 -3.01
CA GLN A 70 6.77 6.64 -4.34
C GLN A 70 5.96 5.92 -5.43
N ALA A 71 5.53 4.67 -5.18
CA ALA A 71 4.69 3.93 -6.11
C ALA A 71 3.32 4.61 -6.30
N LEU A 72 2.70 5.07 -5.22
CA LEU A 72 1.43 5.79 -5.27
C LEU A 72 1.57 7.08 -6.05
N LEU A 73 2.66 7.84 -5.94
CA LEU A 73 2.88 9.08 -6.71
C LEU A 73 2.75 8.88 -8.23
N ALA A 74 3.00 7.67 -8.74
CA ALA A 74 2.85 7.33 -10.15
C ALA A 74 1.38 7.10 -10.61
N PHE A 75 0.38 7.31 -9.75
CA PHE A 75 -1.02 7.05 -10.10
C PHE A 75 -1.51 7.85 -11.32
N PRO A 76 -2.30 7.25 -12.24
CA PRO A 76 -2.96 7.98 -13.32
C PRO A 76 -4.06 8.92 -12.80
N PRO A 77 -4.28 10.10 -13.39
CA PRO A 77 -5.25 11.08 -12.88
C PRO A 77 -6.70 10.75 -13.29
N ASN A 78 -7.20 9.57 -12.94
CA ASN A 78 -8.60 9.17 -13.11
C ASN A 78 -9.26 8.91 -11.76
N THR A 79 -10.60 8.98 -11.71
CA THR A 79 -11.39 8.88 -10.49
C THR A 79 -11.12 7.59 -9.71
N SER A 80 -11.08 6.44 -10.39
CA SER A 80 -10.84 5.14 -9.73
C SER A 80 -9.48 5.07 -9.06
N ASP A 81 -8.44 5.58 -9.73
CA ASP A 81 -7.08 5.58 -9.19
C ASP A 81 -6.93 6.57 -8.03
N ILE A 82 -7.60 7.72 -8.09
CA ILE A 82 -7.62 8.69 -6.98
C ILE A 82 -8.27 8.07 -5.74
N VAL A 83 -9.45 7.45 -5.91
CA VAL A 83 -10.17 6.79 -4.81
C VAL A 83 -9.34 5.67 -4.20
N LEU A 84 -8.69 4.86 -5.04
CA LEU A 84 -7.82 3.79 -4.59
C LEU A 84 -6.63 4.33 -3.77
N VAL A 85 -5.94 5.36 -4.27
CA VAL A 85 -4.80 5.97 -3.58
C VAL A 85 -5.21 6.54 -2.23
N VAL A 86 -6.33 7.25 -2.16
CA VAL A 86 -6.86 7.79 -0.90
C VAL A 86 -7.16 6.67 0.07
N GLY A 87 -7.90 5.63 -0.35
CA GLY A 87 -8.21 4.49 0.52
C GLY A 87 -6.96 3.74 1.00
N LEU A 88 -5.94 3.58 0.15
CA LEU A 88 -4.66 2.98 0.54
C LEU A 88 -3.95 3.83 1.60
N LEU A 89 -3.90 5.15 1.42
CA LEU A 89 -3.28 6.06 2.38
C LEU A 89 -4.00 6.05 3.73
N GLU A 90 -5.33 5.98 3.72
CA GLU A 90 -6.17 5.83 4.92
C GLU A 90 -5.85 4.52 5.64
N ALA A 91 -5.91 3.38 4.92
CA ALA A 91 -5.64 2.07 5.49
C ALA A 91 -4.23 1.94 6.09
N LEU A 92 -3.22 2.53 5.44
CA LEU A 92 -1.85 2.58 5.98
C LEU A 92 -1.75 3.42 7.25
N SER A 93 -2.53 4.50 7.34
CA SER A 93 -2.53 5.40 8.51
C SER A 93 -3.10 4.74 9.78
N GLU A 94 -3.87 3.66 9.62
CA GLU A 94 -4.45 2.88 10.72
C GLU A 94 -3.50 1.83 11.32
N ALA A 95 -2.30 1.65 10.73
CA ALA A 95 -1.31 0.74 11.28
C ALA A 95 -0.91 1.17 12.71
N LYS A 96 -0.85 0.22 13.66
CA LYS A 96 -0.57 0.50 15.08
C LYS A 96 0.71 1.31 15.30
N ARG A 97 1.71 1.10 14.42
CA ARG A 97 3.02 1.76 14.47
C ARG A 97 3.22 2.80 13.36
N PHE A 98 2.14 3.32 12.76
CA PHE A 98 2.22 4.29 11.66
C PHE A 98 3.06 5.53 12.02
N SER A 99 2.84 6.12 13.21
CA SER A 99 3.63 7.27 13.69
C SER A 99 5.13 6.97 13.82
N LEU A 100 5.52 5.72 14.06
CA LEU A 100 6.91 5.28 14.09
C LEU A 100 7.46 5.10 12.66
N SER A 101 6.66 4.51 11.76
CA SER A 101 7.02 4.40 10.34
C SER A 101 7.31 5.76 9.71
N LEU A 102 6.56 6.81 10.06
CA LEU A 102 6.83 8.18 9.61
C LEU A 102 8.17 8.75 10.09
N GLN A 103 8.66 8.34 11.26
CA GLN A 103 9.94 8.80 11.79
C GLN A 103 11.13 8.24 11.00
N PHE A 104 10.96 7.08 10.38
CA PHE A 104 11.98 6.46 9.54
C PHE A 104 12.03 7.00 8.11
N LEU A 105 11.07 7.83 7.71
CA LEU A 105 11.11 8.48 6.40
C LEU A 105 12.26 9.50 6.33
N SER A 106 13.08 9.35 5.30
CA SER A 106 14.08 10.33 4.90
C SER A 106 13.44 11.64 4.44
N SER A 107 14.25 12.71 4.34
CA SER A 107 13.78 13.99 3.80
C SER A 107 13.26 13.88 2.36
N VAL A 108 13.83 12.97 1.57
CA VAL A 108 13.41 12.70 0.18
C VAL A 108 12.04 12.04 0.17
N GLU A 109 11.84 10.99 0.97
CA GLU A 109 10.54 10.29 1.04
C GLU A 109 9.44 11.19 1.62
N LYS A 110 9.76 12.06 2.58
CA LYS A 110 8.82 13.09 3.05
C LYS A 110 8.44 14.08 1.94
N ALA A 111 9.39 14.45 1.08
CA ALA A 111 9.10 15.28 -0.08
C ALA A 111 8.23 14.54 -1.10
N THR A 112 8.45 13.25 -1.32
CA THR A 112 7.57 12.40 -2.13
C THR A 112 6.15 12.37 -1.57
N GLY A 113 6.00 12.23 -0.25
CA GLY A 113 4.70 12.32 0.43
C GLY A 113 4.00 13.66 0.21
N ARG A 114 4.73 14.79 0.31
CA ARG A 114 4.19 16.12 -0.01
C ARG A 114 3.70 16.22 -1.45
N GLN A 115 4.53 15.81 -2.41
CA GLN A 115 4.18 15.83 -3.83
C GLN A 115 2.95 14.96 -4.12
N LEU A 116 2.80 13.82 -3.43
CA LEU A 116 1.62 12.97 -3.54
C LEU A 116 0.35 13.70 -3.08
N MET A 117 0.40 14.38 -1.93
CA MET A 117 -0.76 15.15 -1.43
C MET A 117 -1.11 16.33 -2.34
N GLU A 118 -0.11 17.03 -2.87
CA GLU A 118 -0.32 18.12 -3.85
C GLU A 118 -0.94 17.61 -5.15
N LYS A 119 -0.45 16.47 -5.67
CA LYS A 119 -1.01 15.82 -6.86
C LYS A 119 -2.45 15.35 -6.63
N LEU A 120 -2.76 14.77 -5.46
CA LEU A 120 -4.12 14.40 -5.08
C LEU A 120 -5.03 15.63 -5.07
N ASN A 121 -4.65 16.70 -4.36
CA ASN A 121 -5.44 17.92 -4.27
C ASN A 121 -5.72 18.54 -5.65
N SER A 122 -4.70 18.57 -6.52
CA SER A 122 -4.84 19.09 -7.89
C SER A 122 -5.76 18.20 -8.75
N SER A 123 -5.76 16.90 -8.50
CA SER A 123 -6.64 15.94 -9.19
C SER A 123 -8.10 16.04 -8.73
N LEU A 124 -8.35 16.45 -7.48
CA LEU A 124 -9.69 16.69 -6.94
C LEU A 124 -10.40 17.85 -7.63
N GLN A 125 -9.70 18.97 -7.84
CA GLN A 125 -10.27 20.21 -8.38
C GLN A 125 -10.97 20.02 -9.73
N ASN A 126 -10.54 19.04 -10.52
CA ASN A 126 -11.10 18.75 -11.84
C ASN A 126 -12.27 17.74 -11.82
N ARG A 127 -12.53 17.07 -10.68
CA ARG A 127 -13.42 15.89 -10.58
C ARG A 127 -14.21 15.85 -9.27
N GLN A 128 -14.48 17.01 -8.69
CA GLN A 128 -14.97 17.12 -7.32
C GLN A 128 -16.31 16.41 -7.09
N GLN A 129 -17.22 16.43 -8.08
CA GLN A 129 -18.52 15.77 -7.99
C GLN A 129 -18.39 14.24 -7.94
N ASP A 130 -17.73 13.63 -8.93
CA ASP A 130 -17.53 12.17 -9.00
C ASP A 130 -16.81 11.61 -7.77
N LEU A 131 -15.84 12.37 -7.25
CA LEU A 131 -15.04 11.96 -6.09
C LEU A 131 -15.82 12.08 -4.78
N ALA A 132 -16.64 13.12 -4.64
CA ALA A 132 -17.50 13.28 -3.46
C ALA A 132 -18.54 12.16 -3.34
N GLU A 133 -19.07 11.67 -4.48
CA GLU A 133 -19.95 10.49 -4.51
C GLU A 133 -19.26 9.21 -4.01
N GLN A 134 -17.93 9.15 -4.15
CA GLN A 134 -17.08 8.06 -3.65
C GLN A 134 -16.50 8.35 -2.24
N GLY A 135 -16.94 9.41 -1.57
CA GLY A 135 -16.48 9.80 -0.22
C GLY A 135 -15.12 10.49 -0.19
N VAL A 136 -14.53 10.82 -1.35
CA VAL A 136 -13.24 11.49 -1.46
C VAL A 136 -13.45 12.98 -1.68
N THR A 137 -13.07 13.78 -0.68
CA THR A 137 -13.21 15.24 -0.69
C THR A 137 -11.87 15.92 -0.41
N GLU A 138 -11.85 17.25 -0.55
CA GLU A 138 -10.70 18.06 -0.12
C GLU A 138 -10.39 17.86 1.36
N TRP A 139 -11.42 17.63 2.19
CA TRP A 139 -11.24 17.32 3.61
C TRP A 139 -10.50 16.01 3.82
N THR A 140 -10.83 14.96 3.06
CA THR A 140 -10.16 13.66 3.12
C THR A 140 -8.66 13.80 2.84
N VAL A 141 -8.30 14.56 1.81
CA VAL A 141 -6.88 14.81 1.46
C VAL A 141 -6.19 15.68 2.51
N LEU A 142 -6.87 16.66 3.10
CA LEU A 142 -6.34 17.47 4.20
C LEU A 142 -6.08 16.62 5.45
N GLU A 143 -6.98 15.71 5.79
CA GLU A 143 -6.80 14.81 6.92
C GLU A 143 -5.60 13.87 6.70
N LEU A 144 -5.49 13.30 5.50
CA LEU A 144 -4.33 12.49 5.11
C LEU A 144 -3.03 13.28 5.19
N LYS A 145 -3.02 14.53 4.69
CA LYS A 145 -1.85 15.41 4.79
C LYS A 145 -1.41 15.59 6.24
N ASN A 146 -2.35 15.85 7.15
CA ASN A 146 -2.09 15.98 8.59
C ASN A 146 -1.58 14.67 9.22
N LYS A 147 -2.20 13.52 8.89
CA LYS A 147 -1.79 12.19 9.38
C LYS A 147 -0.35 11.87 8.98
N TYR A 148 0.02 12.14 7.73
CA TYR A 148 1.36 11.88 7.18
C TYR A 148 2.41 12.92 7.59
N LYS A 149 2.01 14.01 8.27
CA LYS A 149 2.89 15.11 8.71
C LYS A 149 3.68 15.73 7.56
N VAL A 150 3.02 15.90 6.42
CA VAL A 150 3.59 16.43 5.16
C VAL A 150 2.96 17.75 4.76
#